data_AF-A0A945MTP8-F1
#
_entry.id   AF-A0A945MTP8-F1
#
_cell.length_a   1.000
_cell.length_b   1.000
_cell.length_c   1.000
_cell.angle_alpha   90.00
_cell.angle_beta   90.00
_cell.angle_gamma   90.00
#
_symmetry.space_group_name_H-M   'P 1'
#
loop_
_entity.id
_entity.type
_entity.pdbx_description
1 polymer ?
#
loop_
_entity_poly.entity_id
_entity_poly.type
_entity_poly.pdbx_seq_one_letter_code
_entity_poly.pdbx_strand_id
1 'polypeptide(L)' 'MGSDLNVVIATDCGSTTTKAILIEKKDGQYRQTFRGEAPTTVEAPFEDVTRGVLNAIQEIEELSGRKILDGERIITPA' A
#
# COMPACT_ATOMS: atom_id res chain seq x y z
N MET A 1 25.54 1.76 9.28
CA MET A 1 24.61 2.85 8.95
C MET A 1 23.31 2.21 8.50
N GLY A 2 22.23 2.37 9.26
CA GLY A 2 20.92 1.90 8.81
C GLY A 2 20.44 2.78 7.65
N SER A 3 19.88 2.17 6.62
CA SER A 3 19.26 2.88 5.50
C SER A 3 18.14 3.79 6.01
N ASP A 4 18.18 5.08 5.66
CA ASP A 4 17.07 5.99 5.93
C ASP A 4 15.81 5.50 5.21
N LEU A 5 14.73 5.28 5.97
CA LEU A 5 13.44 4.84 5.45
C LEU A 5 12.75 6.03 4.77
N ASN A 6 12.92 6.17 3.46
CA ASN A 6 12.38 7.33 2.72
C ASN A 6 10.92 7.16 2.29
N VAL A 7 10.45 5.91 2.20
CA VAL A 7 9.13 5.55 1.71
C VAL A 7 8.57 4.40 2.53
N VAL A 8 7.33 4.52 2.96
CA VAL A 8 6.59 3.50 3.69
C VAL A 8 5.22 3.34 3.05
N ILE A 9 4.80 2.09 2.88
CA ILE A 9 3.40 1.76 2.62
C ILE A 9 2.87 1.10 3.88
N ALA A 10 1.76 1.64 4.38
CA ALA A 10 1.05 1.04 5.51
C ALA A 10 -0.35 0.65 5.05
N THR A 11 -0.78 -0.54 5.43
CA THR A 11 -2.08 -1.09 5.05
C THR A 11 -2.89 -1.44 6.29
N ASP A 12 -4.13 -0.98 6.34
CA ASP A 12 -5.12 -1.31 7.36
C ASP A 12 -6.19 -2.23 6.74
N CYS A 13 -6.27 -3.46 7.23
CA CYS A 13 -7.16 -4.49 6.70
C CYS A 13 -8.40 -4.59 7.58
N GLY A 14 -9.44 -3.81 7.25
CA GLY A 14 -10.72 -3.83 7.94
C GLY A 14 -11.67 -4.91 7.44
N SER A 15 -12.83 -5.01 8.10
CA SER A 15 -13.91 -5.95 7.76
C SER A 15 -14.73 -5.56 6.54
N THR A 16 -14.70 -4.29 6.12
CA THR A 16 -15.38 -3.82 4.91
C THR A 16 -14.39 -3.38 3.83
N THR A 17 -13.28 -2.78 4.24
CA THR A 17 -12.33 -2.14 3.33
C THR A 17 -10.91 -2.40 3.76
N THR A 18 -10.03 -2.62 2.80
CA THR A 18 -8.58 -2.53 2.99
C THR A 18 -8.11 -1.16 2.52
N LYS A 19 -7.43 -0.42 3.39
CA LYS A 19 -6.87 0.90 3.08
C LYS A 19 -5.36 0.78 2.97
N ALA A 20 -4.76 1.46 2.01
CA ALA A 20 -3.33 1.65 1.90
C ALA A 20 -3.01 3.16 2.00
N ILE A 21 -1.90 3.52 2.65
CA ILE A 21 -1.36 4.87 2.60
C ILE A 21 0.11 4.84 2.21
N LEU A 22 0.50 5.79 1.36
CA LEU A 22 1.89 6.04 1.00
C LEU A 22 2.40 7.19 1.86
N ILE A 23 3.43 6.92 2.65
CA ILE A 23 4.11 7.88 3.50
C ILE A 23 5.50 8.11 2.92
N GLU A 24 5.81 9.35 2.61
CA GLU A 24 7.09 9.75 2.02
C GLU A 24 7.79 10.76 2.93
N LYS A 25 9.11 10.64 3.05
CA LYS A 25 9.94 11.64 3.71
C LYS A 25 10.19 12.80 2.73
N LYS A 26 9.52 13.93 2.94
CA LYS A 26 9.67 15.17 2.17
C LYS A 26 10.20 16.27 3.09
N ASP A 27 11.28 16.94 2.68
CA ASP A 27 11.95 18.00 3.46
C ASP A 27 12.28 17.59 4.91
N GLY A 28 12.73 16.34 5.08
CA GLY A 28 13.09 15.79 6.39
C GLY A 28 11.91 15.33 7.26
N GLN A 29 10.67 15.48 6.80
CA GLN A 29 9.45 15.10 7.54
C GLN A 29 8.67 14.01 6.81
N TYR A 30 8.07 13.09 7.56
CA TYR A 30 7.13 12.11 6.98
C TYR A 30 5.79 12.78 6.68
N ARG A 31 5.29 12.57 5.47
CA ARG A 31 3.99 13.07 5.00
C ARG A 31 3.23 11.90 4.41
N GLN A 32 1.95 11.75 4.77
CA GLN A 32 1.04 10.93 3.97
C GLN A 32 0.79 11.68 2.66
N THR A 33 1.11 11.06 1.53
CA THR A 33 1.06 11.71 0.21
C THR A 33 -0.04 11.14 -0.66
N PHE A 34 -0.31 9.84 -0.57
CA PHE A 34 -1.38 9.17 -1.30
C PHE A 34 -2.10 8.16 -0.42
N ARG A 35 -3.34 7.86 -0.80
CA ARG A 35 -4.21 6.90 -0.11
C ARG A 35 -4.98 6.10 -1.16
N GLY A 36 -4.96 4.79 -1.01
CA GLY A 36 -5.77 3.85 -1.77
C GLY A 36 -6.71 3.09 -0.83
N GLU A 37 -7.81 2.59 -1.36
CA GLU A 37 -8.85 1.87 -0.67
C GLU A 37 -9.54 0.89 -1.60
N ALA A 38 -9.58 -0.38 -1.20
CA ALA A 38 -10.31 -1.42 -1.90
C ALA A 38 -11.30 -2.11 -0.96
N PRO A 39 -12.37 -2.74 -1.47
CA PRO A 39 -13.15 -3.69 -0.69
C PRO A 39 -12.23 -4.74 -0.06
N THR A 40 -12.48 -5.08 1.20
CA THR A 40 -11.72 -6.16 1.84
C THR A 40 -12.06 -7.50 1.20
N THR A 41 -11.13 -8.45 1.31
CA THR A 41 -11.28 -9.81 0.79
C THR A 41 -11.05 -10.85 1.87
N VAL A 42 -11.15 -10.45 3.15
CA VAL A 42 -10.96 -11.33 4.30
C VAL A 42 -12.08 -12.37 4.46
N GLU A 43 -13.28 -12.06 3.96
CA GLU A 43 -14.44 -12.95 4.00
C GLU A 43 -14.69 -13.64 2.64
N ALA A 44 -15.62 -14.59 2.62
CA ALA A 44 -16.12 -15.22 1.41
C ALA A 44 -16.63 -14.18 0.37
N PRO A 45 -16.48 -14.44 -0.93
CA PRO A 45 -16.00 -15.68 -1.56
C PRO A 45 -14.46 -15.74 -1.75
N PHE A 46 -13.72 -14.73 -1.28
CA PHE A 46 -12.29 -14.62 -1.54
C PHE A 46 -11.44 -15.25 -0.44
N GLU A 47 -11.79 -15.01 0.83
CA GLU A 47 -11.12 -15.56 2.02
C GLU A 47 -9.58 -15.40 2.00
N ASP A 48 -9.11 -14.33 1.38
CA ASP A 48 -7.70 -14.00 1.22
C ASP A 48 -7.52 -12.49 1.27
N VAL A 49 -7.15 -11.97 2.44
CA VAL A 49 -6.95 -10.54 2.68
C VAL A 49 -5.85 -9.93 1.82
N THR A 50 -4.90 -10.73 1.31
CA THR A 50 -3.79 -10.23 0.51
C THR A 50 -4.27 -9.61 -0.80
N ARG A 51 -5.37 -10.12 -1.37
CA ARG A 51 -6.01 -9.54 -2.56
C ARG A 51 -6.48 -8.11 -2.32
N GLY A 52 -7.17 -7.85 -1.21
CA GLY A 52 -7.59 -6.51 -0.82
C GLY A 52 -6.40 -5.56 -0.59
N VAL A 53 -5.30 -6.08 -0.05
CA VAL A 53 -4.03 -5.34 0.10
C VAL A 53 -3.46 -4.96 -1.27
N LEU A 54 -3.32 -5.92 -2.19
CA LEU A 54 -2.78 -5.67 -3.53
C LEU A 54 -3.64 -4.67 -4.30
N ASN A 55 -4.97 -4.80 -4.23
CA ASN A 55 -5.90 -3.86 -4.86
C ASN A 55 -5.76 -2.44 -4.29
N ALA A 56 -5.65 -2.29 -2.97
CA ALA A 56 -5.47 -0.98 -2.34
C ALA A 56 -4.10 -0.36 -2.68
N ILE A 57 -3.05 -1.17 -2.81
CA ILE A 57 -1.72 -0.72 -3.24
C ILE A 57 -1.73 -0.34 -4.73
N GLN A 58 -2.48 -1.06 -5.57
CA GLN A 58 -2.62 -0.75 -7.00
C GLN A 58 -3.23 0.63 -7.21
N GLU A 59 -4.25 1.01 -6.44
CA GLU A 59 -4.79 2.38 -6.49
C GLU A 59 -3.74 3.42 -6.10
N ILE A 60 -2.84 3.12 -5.16
CA ILE A 60 -1.70 4.00 -4.87
C ILE A 60 -0.72 4.08 -6.05
N GLU A 61 -0.42 2.99 -6.76
CA GLU A 61 0.42 3.05 -7.97
C GLU A 61 -0.20 4.02 -9.00
N GLU A 62 -1.51 3.92 -9.23
CA GLU A 62 -2.24 4.77 -10.17
C GLU A 62 -2.24 6.24 -9.76
N LEU A 63 -2.53 6.54 -8.49
CA LEU A 63 -2.60 7.91 -7.97
C LEU A 63 -1.22 8.58 -7.86
N SER A 64 -0.20 7.81 -7.47
CA SER A 64 1.15 8.34 -7.24
C SER A 64 2.05 8.31 -8.46
N GLY A 65 1.69 7.53 -9.49
CA GLY A 65 2.52 7.25 -10.66
C GLY A 65 3.76 6.39 -10.34
N ARG A 66 3.87 5.83 -9.13
CA ARG A 66 5.01 4.99 -8.72
C ARG A 66 4.74 3.54 -9.10
N LYS A 67 5.78 2.83 -9.54
CA LYS A 67 5.73 1.37 -9.64
C LYS A 67 6.06 0.76 -8.27
N ILE A 68 5.11 0.01 -7.71
CA ILE A 68 5.14 -0.64 -6.40
C ILE A 68 4.86 -2.15 -6.52
N LEU A 69 4.06 -2.58 -7.50
CA LEU A 69 3.71 -3.99 -7.70
C LEU A 69 4.34 -4.52 -8.99
N ASP A 70 4.81 -5.76 -8.97
CA ASP A 70 5.17 -6.56 -10.14
C ASP A 70 4.23 -7.78 -10.18
N GLY A 71 3.10 -7.63 -10.87
CA GLY A 71 1.97 -8.54 -10.71
C GLY A 71 1.44 -8.52 -9.27
N GLU A 72 1.41 -9.68 -8.62
CA GLU A 72 1.02 -9.82 -7.21
C GLU A 72 2.20 -9.63 -6.22
N ARG A 73 3.41 -9.35 -6.73
CA ARG A 73 4.60 -9.18 -5.89
C ARG A 73 4.81 -7.72 -5.51
N ILE A 74 4.98 -7.43 -4.24
CA ILE A 74 5.38 -6.10 -3.76
C ILE A 74 6.87 -5.89 -4.03
N ILE A 75 7.21 -4.81 -4.71
CA ILE A 75 8.59 -4.38 -4.95
C ILE A 75 9.10 -3.72 -3.67
N THR A 76 10.06 -4.36 -2.99
CA THR A 76 10.73 -3.81 -1.82
C THR A 76 12.09 -3.23 -2.21
N PRO A 77 12.49 -2.07 -1.67
CA PRO A 77 13.88 -1.61 -1.76
C PRO A 77 14.83 -2.70 -1.22
N ALA A 78 16.02 -2.83 -1.81
CA ALA A 78 17.07 -3.74 -1.37
C ALA A 78 17.76 -3.24 -0.09
#